data_AF-A0ABD5DXU6-F1
#
_entry.id   AF-A0ABD5DXU6-F1
#
_cell.length_a   1.000
_cell.length_b   1.000
_cell.length_c   1.000
_cell.angle_alpha   90.00
_cell.angle_beta   90.00
_cell.angle_gamma   90.00
#
_symmetry.space_group_name_H-M   'P 1'
#
loop_
_entity.id
_entity.type
_entity.pdbx_description
1 polymer ?
#
loop_
_entity_poly.entity_id
_entity_poly.type
_entity_poly.pdbx_seq_one_letter_code
_entity_poly.pdbx_strand_id
1 'polypeptide(L)'
;EGSGKRRDIDGYDDDYLHLILWDEEDLDIVGAYRFMPTAIQLAKRGLEGIYSYSLFHYDGRMDDVLQHGIELGRSFIQPRY
;
A
#
# COMPACT_ATOMS: atom_id res chain seq x y z
N GLU A 1 -1.06 6.01 -15.27
CA GLU A 1 -2.27 6.71 -14.77
C GLU A 1 -1.84 7.63 -13.64
N GLY A 2 -1.93 8.94 -13.82
CA GLY A 2 -1.50 9.92 -12.82
C GLY A 2 -2.47 11.09 -12.83
N SER A 3 -3.09 11.37 -11.68
CA SER A 3 -4.16 12.36 -11.49
C SER A 3 -3.76 13.82 -11.73
N GLY A 4 -2.50 14.10 -12.10
CA GLY A 4 -2.02 15.45 -12.46
C GLY A 4 -2.06 16.47 -11.32
N LYS A 5 -2.32 16.07 -10.07
CA LYS A 5 -2.35 16.97 -8.92
C LYS A 5 -1.00 17.03 -8.22
N ARG A 6 -0.59 18.26 -7.87
CA ARG A 6 0.73 18.62 -7.31
C ARG A 6 0.97 18.13 -5.87
N ARG A 7 -0.06 17.54 -5.24
CA ARG A 7 -0.07 16.94 -3.91
C ARG A 7 -1.32 16.06 -3.84
N ASP A 8 -1.14 14.78 -4.09
CA ASP A 8 -2.21 13.78 -4.00
C ASP A 8 -2.16 13.15 -2.61
N ILE A 9 -2.37 13.98 -1.58
CA ILE A 9 -2.54 13.51 -0.19
C ILE A 9 -4.03 13.26 -0.02
N ASP A 10 -4.52 12.21 -0.67
CA ASP A 10 -5.90 11.78 -0.48
C ASP A 10 -6.01 11.19 0.94
N GLY A 11 -7.16 11.40 1.62
CA GLY A 11 -7.42 10.98 3.01
C GLY A 11 -7.44 9.46 3.27
N TYR A 12 -6.79 8.70 2.40
CA TYR A 12 -6.37 7.32 2.58
C TYR A 12 -4.90 7.22 3.02
N ASP A 13 -4.08 8.27 2.86
CA ASP A 13 -2.63 8.25 3.14
C ASP A 13 -2.28 8.08 4.63
N ASP A 14 -3.12 8.57 5.55
CA ASP A 14 -2.84 8.52 7.00
C ASP A 14 -2.83 7.09 7.58
N ASP A 15 -3.44 6.13 6.89
CA ASP A 15 -3.56 4.77 7.40
C ASP A 15 -2.45 3.83 6.85
N TYR A 16 -1.64 4.27 5.88
CA TYR A 16 -0.58 3.44 5.31
C TYR A 16 0.76 3.62 6.03
N LEU A 17 1.36 2.50 6.39
CA LEU A 17 2.74 2.45 6.83
C LEU A 17 3.66 2.62 5.62
N HIS A 18 4.66 3.49 5.77
CA HIS A 18 5.65 3.78 4.75
C HIS A 18 6.99 3.22 5.20
N LEU A 19 7.53 2.27 4.44
CA LEU A 19 8.90 1.79 4.60
C LEU A 19 9.78 2.50 3.57
N ILE A 20 10.78 3.23 4.05
CA ILE A 20 11.77 3.89 3.20
C ILE A 20 13.07 3.10 3.31
N LEU A 21 13.63 2.71 2.16
CA LEU A 21 14.96 2.13 2.07
C LEU A 21 15.96 3.26 1.81
N TRP A 22 16.91 3.43 2.73
CA TRP A 22 17.95 4.44 2.67
C TRP A 22 19.30 3.77 2.46
N ASP A 23 20.07 4.28 1.50
CA ASP A 23 21.47 3.91 1.30
C ASP A 23 22.36 4.97 1.97
N GLU A 24 23.14 4.53 2.95
CA GLU A 24 24.03 5.42 3.70
C GLU A 24 25.30 5.79 2.93
N GLU A 25 25.74 4.98 1.96
CA GLU A 25 26.94 5.23 1.17
C GLU A 25 26.68 6.28 0.09
N ASP A 26 25.58 6.12 -0.64
CA ASP A 26 25.16 7.04 -1.70
C ASP A 26 24.34 8.24 -1.16
N LEU A 27 23.94 8.22 0.13
CA LEU A 27 23.05 9.21 0.77
C LEU A 27 21.74 9.40 -0.01
N ASP A 28 21.16 8.30 -0.50
CA ASP A 28 20.02 8.31 -1.41
C ASP A 28 18.93 7.30 -0.99
N ILE A 29 17.69 7.58 -1.40
CA ILE A 29 16.54 6.68 -1.18
C ILE A 29 16.51 5.62 -2.27
N VAL A 30 16.92 4.39 -1.98
CA VAL A 30 16.96 3.30 -2.98
C VAL A 30 15.60 2.70 -3.29
N GLY A 31 14.62 2.91 -2.42
CA GLY A 31 13.25 2.46 -2.65
C GLY A 31 12.30 2.83 -1.54
N ALA A 32 11.02 2.62 -1.78
CA ALA A 32 10.00 2.73 -0.76
C ALA A 32 8.86 1.74 -0.99
N TYR A 33 8.23 1.33 0.10
CA TYR A 33 7.04 0.48 0.10
C TYR A 33 5.95 1.16 0.92
N ARG A 34 4.71 1.02 0.45
CA ARG A 34 3.52 1.37 1.23
C ARG A 34 2.81 0.09 1.59
N PHE A 35 2.44 -0.06 2.86
CA PHE A 35 1.75 -1.25 3.31
C PHE A 35 0.72 -0.95 4.40
N MET A 36 -0.28 -1.81 4.51
CA MET A 36 -1.36 -1.67 5.49
C MET A 36 -1.88 -3.06 5.88
N PRO A 37 -2.06 -3.36 7.18
CA PRO A 37 -2.77 -4.55 7.61
C PRO A 37 -4.21 -4.53 7.09
N THR A 38 -4.58 -5.54 6.30
CA THR A 38 -5.90 -5.59 5.65
C THR A 38 -7.03 -5.66 6.67
N ALA A 39 -6.79 -6.26 7.85
CA ALA A 39 -7.76 -6.32 8.96
C ALA A 39 -8.19 -4.93 9.45
N ILE A 40 -7.25 -3.98 9.54
CA ILE A 40 -7.53 -2.60 9.97
C ILE A 40 -8.42 -1.91 8.94
N GLN A 41 -8.12 -2.12 7.66
CA GLN A 41 -8.87 -1.52 6.57
C GLN A 41 -10.28 -2.12 6.45
N LEU A 42 -10.40 -3.44 6.61
CA LEU A 42 -11.69 -4.13 6.67
C LEU A 42 -12.56 -3.58 7.81
N ALA A 43 -11.98 -3.39 8.99
CA ALA A 43 -12.72 -2.85 10.14
C ALA A 43 -13.18 -1.40 9.92
N LYS A 44 -12.40 -0.59 9.20
CA LYS A 44 -12.70 0.83 8.95
C LYS A 44 -13.65 1.07 7.78
N ARG A 45 -13.45 0.37 6.66
CA ARG A 45 -14.08 0.66 5.36
C ARG A 45 -14.65 -0.57 4.65
N GLY A 46 -14.58 -1.76 5.25
CA GLY A 46 -14.99 -3.01 4.62
C GLY A 46 -14.10 -3.40 3.44
N LEU A 47 -14.57 -4.36 2.63
CA LEU A 47 -13.84 -4.87 1.47
C LEU A 47 -13.55 -3.79 0.42
N GLU A 48 -14.43 -2.81 0.29
CA GLU A 48 -14.29 -1.66 -0.63
C GLU A 48 -13.10 -0.75 -0.27
N GLY A 49 -12.61 -0.82 0.98
CA GLY A 49 -11.42 -0.11 1.40
C GLY A 49 -10.10 -0.73 0.93
N ILE A 50 -10.11 -1.99 0.50
CA ILE A 50 -8.91 -2.70 0.04
C ILE A 50 -8.71 -2.39 -1.44
N TYR A 51 -7.55 -1.84 -1.82
CA TYR A 51 -7.34 -1.42 -3.20
C TYR A 51 -7.38 -2.62 -4.16
N SER A 52 -6.77 -3.75 -3.78
CA SER A 52 -6.78 -4.96 -4.58
C SER A 52 -8.18 -5.56 -4.81
N TYR A 53 -9.16 -5.27 -3.95
CA TYR A 53 -10.56 -5.67 -4.16
C TYR A 53 -11.20 -4.93 -5.36
N SER A 54 -10.71 -3.74 -5.72
CA SER A 54 -11.14 -3.06 -6.94
C SER A 54 -10.62 -3.73 -8.23
N LEU A 55 -9.56 -4.53 -8.11
CA LEU A 55 -8.90 -5.20 -9.24
C LEU A 55 -9.28 -6.68 -9.34
N PHE A 56 -9.58 -7.32 -8.21
CA PHE A 56 -9.88 -8.75 -8.11
C PHE A 56 -11.16 -8.99 -7.31
N HIS A 57 -11.97 -9.95 -7.75
CA HIS A 57 -13.08 -10.45 -6.94
C HIS A 57 -12.56 -11.52 -5.98
N TYR A 58 -12.67 -11.25 -4.69
CA TYR A 58 -12.39 -12.24 -3.64
C TYR A 58 -13.64 -13.07 -3.36
N ASP A 59 -13.46 -14.38 -3.27
CA ASP A 59 -14.47 -15.26 -2.67
C ASP A 59 -14.23 -15.40 -1.16
N GLY A 60 -15.20 -15.93 -0.42
CA GLY A 60 -15.15 -16.00 1.04
C GLY A 60 -14.01 -16.84 1.62
N ARG A 61 -13.22 -17.56 0.79
CA ARG A 61 -11.99 -18.22 1.25
C ARG A 61 -10.85 -17.23 1.49
N MET A 62 -10.95 -16.02 0.93
CA MET A 62 -9.96 -14.97 1.13
C MET A 62 -10.18 -14.22 2.45
N ASP A 63 -11.33 -14.36 3.11
CA ASP A 63 -11.67 -13.63 4.33
C ASP A 63 -10.60 -13.83 5.41
N ASP A 64 -10.18 -15.08 5.67
CA ASP A 64 -9.12 -15.37 6.65
C ASP A 64 -7.77 -14.76 6.26
N VAL A 65 -7.47 -14.73 4.96
CA VAL A 65 -6.25 -14.11 4.42
C VAL A 65 -6.29 -12.60 4.60
N LEU A 66 -7.43 -11.96 4.37
CA LEU A 66 -7.59 -10.52 4.55
C LEU A 66 -7.67 -10.14 6.04
N GLN A 67 -8.11 -11.03 6.93
CA GLN A 67 -8.07 -10.79 8.38
C GLN A 67 -6.64 -10.84 8.94
N HIS A 68 -5.73 -11.61 8.34
CA HIS A 68 -4.34 -11.78 8.81
C HIS A 68 -3.28 -11.24 7.84
N GLY A 69 -3.71 -10.56 6.78
CA GLY A 69 -2.88 -10.14 5.67
C GLY A 69 -2.36 -8.71 5.77
N ILE A 70 -1.47 -8.40 4.83
CA ILE A 70 -0.95 -7.05 4.60
C ILE A 70 -1.08 -6.76 3.11
N GLU A 71 -1.69 -5.63 2.77
CA GLU A 71 -1.70 -5.12 1.41
C GLU A 71 -0.44 -4.28 1.18
N LEU A 72 0.24 -4.55 0.05
CA LEU A 72 1.43 -3.84 -0.41
C LEU A 72 1.08 -3.04 -1.66
N GLY A 73 1.43 -1.76 -1.69
CA GLY A 73 1.12 -0.87 -2.79
C GLY A 73 2.27 0.09 -3.11
N ARG A 74 2.21 0.69 -4.31
CA ARG A 74 3.08 1.77 -4.78
C ARG A 74 4.57 1.59 -4.43
N SER A 75 5.02 0.34 -4.50
CA SER A 75 6.39 -0.02 -4.16
C SER A 75 7.29 0.27 -5.34
N PHE A 76 8.45 0.89 -5.09
CA PHE A 76 9.45 1.11 -6.11
C PHE A 76 10.85 0.86 -5.56
N ILE A 77 11.72 0.43 -6.47
CA ILE A 77 13.17 0.33 -6.26
C ILE A 77 13.80 1.15 -7.38
N GLN A 78 14.83 1.92 -7.08
CA GLN A 78 15.58 2.64 -8.08
C GLN A 78 16.25 1.65 -9.05
N PRO A 79 16.08 1.78 -10.38
CA PRO A 79 16.63 0.82 -11.35
C PRO A 79 18.15 0.66 -11.36
N ARG A 80 18.88 1.54 -10.68
CA ARG A 80 20.33 1.42 -10.48
C ARG A 80 20.71 0.32 -9.48
N TYR A 81 19.74 -0.20 -8.72
CA TYR A 81 19.85 -1.26 -7.74
C TYR A 81 19.07 -2.52 -8.16
#